data_AF-Q5MIW7-F1
#
_entry.id   AF-Q5MIW7-F1
#
_cell.length_a   1.000
_cell.length_b   1.000
_cell.length_c   1.000
_cell.angle_alpha   90.00
_cell.angle_beta   90.00
_cell.angle_gamma   90.00
#
_symmetry.space_group_name_H-M   'P 1'
#
loop_
_entity.id
_entity.type
_entity.pdbx_description
1 polymer ?
#
loop_
_entity_poly.entity_id
_entity_poly.type
_entity_poly.pdbx_seq_one_letter_code
_entity_poly.pdbx_strand_id
1 'polypeptide(L)'
;MHSPKSFLLLAVVFVALRVTAAPLWNAKNPEQLQYIAARCMEEWSPKAKDPKAALKNWMEWKLQPSNEEATQCYTKCMLENIGYYEPGEKRLKGVRVMQQWETFNRYQSADRNKVHDLTDTFDFIKPLKSSSCSDVFNAYKDVHAKHLETIKAILFCDGKSAEKYYKDKGKNVKQKGESIFVHCEEIHYPVGSPQRNELCKVRKYELGTGKPFENLMECIFKGVRYFNDKNELNIDEIARDFTQVGKKPDAVKAAMENCKSKTKETDPGKKAVEYYKCLLADSKVKKDFMEAFDYREIRSKDYYAQITGKLKPYSASDVRKEVNDIDSNKCV
;
A
#
# COMPACT_ATOMS: atom_id res chain seq x y z
N MET A 1 46.85 -34.80 -55.03
CA MET A 1 45.67 -34.00 -55.44
C MET A 1 44.79 -33.90 -54.19
N HIS A 2 44.81 -32.81 -53.40
CA HIS A 2 44.11 -31.52 -53.63
C HIS A 2 42.68 -31.77 -54.13
N SER A 3 41.58 -31.27 -53.58
CA SER A 3 41.29 -30.14 -52.69
C SER A 3 39.83 -30.26 -52.23
N PRO A 4 39.39 -29.60 -51.14
CA PRO A 4 38.06 -29.71 -50.53
C PRO A 4 37.12 -28.56 -50.95
N LYS A 5 35.95 -28.50 -50.27
CA LYS A 5 35.06 -27.34 -49.99
C LYS A 5 33.77 -27.23 -50.81
N SER A 6 32.65 -27.30 -50.10
CA SER A 6 31.50 -26.36 -50.18
C SER A 6 30.55 -26.72 -49.03
N PHE A 7 30.62 -26.07 -47.86
CA PHE A 7 29.93 -24.83 -47.50
C PHE A 7 28.42 -24.82 -47.84
N LEU A 8 27.60 -25.01 -46.81
CA LEU A 8 26.29 -24.36 -46.69
C LEU A 8 26.01 -24.09 -45.21
N LEU A 9 26.09 -22.81 -44.87
CA LEU A 9 25.75 -22.21 -43.58
C LEU A 9 24.24 -22.33 -43.32
N LEU A 10 23.85 -22.80 -42.14
CA LEU A 10 22.55 -22.50 -41.54
C LEU A 10 22.81 -21.61 -40.31
N ALA A 11 22.44 -20.34 -40.44
CA ALA A 11 22.50 -19.35 -39.37
C ALA A 11 21.41 -19.63 -38.33
N VAL A 12 21.83 -19.84 -37.08
CA VAL A 12 20.95 -19.92 -35.91
C VAL A 12 20.64 -18.49 -35.45
N VAL A 13 19.41 -18.04 -35.65
CA VAL A 13 18.91 -16.77 -35.09
C VAL A 13 18.38 -17.06 -33.68
N PHE A 14 19.19 -16.76 -32.65
CA PHE A 14 18.70 -16.67 -31.27
C PHE A 14 17.92 -15.36 -31.12
N VAL A 15 16.58 -15.44 -31.23
CA VAL A 15 15.70 -14.38 -30.74
C VAL A 15 15.77 -14.41 -29.21
N ALA A 16 16.60 -13.54 -28.64
CA ALA A 16 16.55 -13.23 -27.23
C ALA A 16 15.22 -12.54 -26.92
N LEU A 17 14.19 -13.34 -26.61
CA LEU A 17 13.00 -12.87 -25.92
C LEU A 17 13.45 -12.29 -24.57
N ARG A 18 13.66 -10.97 -24.54
CA ARG A 18 13.59 -10.21 -23.30
C ARG A 18 12.14 -10.28 -22.84
N VAL A 19 11.77 -11.38 -22.19
CA VAL A 19 10.62 -11.40 -21.30
C VAL A 19 11.01 -10.48 -20.16
N THR A 20 10.67 -9.20 -20.29
CA THR A 20 10.53 -8.33 -19.13
C THR A 20 9.41 -8.97 -18.33
N ALA A 21 9.77 -9.82 -17.37
CA ALA A 21 8.83 -10.38 -16.41
C ALA A 21 8.06 -9.19 -15.86
N ALA A 22 6.76 -9.11 -16.17
CA ALA A 22 5.89 -8.13 -15.55
C ALA A 22 6.14 -8.21 -14.04
N PRO A 23 6.33 -7.08 -13.34
CA PRO A 23 6.63 -7.11 -11.92
C PRO A 23 5.60 -8.00 -11.23
N LEU A 24 6.09 -9.09 -10.62
CA LEU A 24 5.25 -10.11 -10.02
C LEU A 24 4.35 -9.44 -9.00
N TRP A 25 3.04 -9.55 -9.20
CA TRP A 25 2.07 -9.12 -8.21
C TRP A 25 2.28 -9.96 -6.94
N ASN A 26 2.27 -9.30 -5.78
CA ASN A 26 2.42 -9.95 -4.49
C ASN A 26 1.10 -9.97 -3.73
N ALA A 27 0.80 -11.14 -3.17
CA ALA A 27 -0.32 -11.34 -2.26
C ALA A 27 -0.26 -10.36 -1.08
N LYS A 28 -1.43 -9.87 -0.69
CA LYS A 28 -1.59 -8.80 0.31
C LYS A 28 -1.90 -9.40 1.68
N ASN A 29 -1.09 -9.09 2.66
CA ASN A 29 -1.32 -9.52 4.04
C ASN A 29 -2.47 -8.70 4.70
N PRO A 30 -2.94 -9.08 5.90
CA PRO A 30 -4.03 -8.37 6.59
C PRO A 30 -3.78 -6.88 6.87
N GLU A 31 -2.53 -6.45 7.12
CA GLU A 31 -2.21 -5.02 7.30
C GLU A 31 -2.43 -4.26 6.00
N GLN A 32 -1.94 -4.82 4.89
CA GLN A 32 -2.04 -4.21 3.58
C GLN A 32 -3.49 -4.12 3.13
N LEU A 33 -4.28 -5.19 3.33
CA LEU A 33 -5.70 -5.23 3.01
C LEU A 33 -6.50 -4.21 3.83
N GLN A 34 -6.19 -4.04 5.12
CA GLN A 34 -6.83 -3.03 5.96
C GLN A 34 -6.50 -1.61 5.49
N TYR A 35 -5.23 -1.33 5.14
CA TYR A 35 -4.85 -0.04 4.58
C TYR A 35 -5.60 0.24 3.26
N ILE A 36 -5.63 -0.73 2.35
CA ILE A 36 -6.33 -0.61 1.05
C ILE A 36 -7.81 -0.27 1.26
N ALA A 37 -8.49 -1.05 2.12
CA ALA A 37 -9.90 -0.83 2.43
C ALA A 37 -10.16 0.55 3.01
N ALA A 38 -9.42 0.95 4.04
CA ALA A 38 -9.57 2.26 4.65
C ALA A 38 -9.28 3.39 3.65
N ARG A 39 -8.22 3.29 2.84
CA ARG A 39 -7.83 4.32 1.87
C ARG A 39 -8.86 4.50 0.76
N CYS A 40 -9.41 3.40 0.25
CA CYS A 40 -10.49 3.46 -0.75
C CYS A 40 -11.79 4.01 -0.17
N MET A 41 -12.15 3.64 1.07
CA MET A 41 -13.32 4.20 1.76
C MET A 41 -13.16 5.71 2.01
N GLU A 42 -11.97 6.15 2.43
CA GLU A 42 -11.68 7.56 2.68
C GLU A 42 -11.80 8.41 1.42
N GLU A 43 -11.37 7.89 0.27
CA GLU A 43 -11.42 8.62 -0.99
C GLU A 43 -12.82 8.77 -1.56
N TRP A 44 -13.62 7.72 -1.43
CA TRP A 44 -14.88 7.60 -2.17
C TRP A 44 -16.12 7.82 -1.30
N SER A 45 -16.04 7.61 0.02
CA SER A 45 -17.22 7.82 0.89
C SER A 45 -17.69 9.28 0.92
N PRO A 46 -16.82 10.31 0.92
CA PRO A 46 -17.26 11.71 0.89
C PRO A 46 -17.94 12.11 -0.43
N LYS A 47 -17.78 11.32 -1.50
CA LYS A 47 -18.37 11.54 -2.82
C LYS A 47 -19.72 10.83 -3.00
N ALA A 48 -20.13 10.00 -2.04
CA ALA A 48 -21.45 9.38 -2.04
C ALA A 48 -22.53 10.39 -1.66
N LYS A 49 -23.78 10.15 -2.08
CA LYS A 49 -24.90 11.04 -1.71
C LYS A 49 -25.19 11.01 -0.21
N ASP A 50 -25.04 9.85 0.41
CA ASP A 50 -25.03 9.66 1.86
C ASP A 50 -23.72 8.97 2.28
N PRO A 51 -22.68 9.76 2.65
CA PRO A 51 -21.39 9.22 3.06
C PRO A 51 -21.46 8.23 4.22
N LYS A 52 -22.37 8.45 5.19
CA LYS A 52 -22.49 7.58 6.37
C LYS A 52 -23.10 6.23 6.00
N ALA A 53 -24.17 6.24 5.19
CA ALA A 53 -24.79 5.00 4.71
C ALA A 53 -23.85 4.20 3.81
N ALA A 54 -23.15 4.87 2.89
CA ALA A 54 -22.16 4.25 2.02
C ALA A 54 -21.05 3.57 2.83
N LEU A 55 -20.45 4.28 3.79
CA LEU A 55 -19.40 3.75 4.65
C LEU A 55 -19.86 2.51 5.43
N LYS A 56 -21.05 2.57 6.04
CA LYS A 56 -21.64 1.43 6.76
C LYS A 56 -21.79 0.21 5.84
N ASN A 57 -22.36 0.40 4.66
CA ASN A 57 -22.55 -0.67 3.69
C ASN A 57 -21.21 -1.29 3.28
N TRP A 58 -20.19 -0.46 2.98
CA TRP A 58 -18.90 -0.95 2.53
C TRP A 58 -18.12 -1.70 3.61
N MET A 59 -18.21 -1.26 4.87
CA MET A 59 -17.66 -2.00 6.03
C MET A 59 -18.33 -3.36 6.23
N GLU A 60 -19.62 -3.46 5.89
CA GLU A 60 -20.39 -4.71 5.89
C GLU A 60 -20.24 -5.52 4.58
N TRP A 61 -19.33 -5.12 3.69
CA TRP A 61 -19.11 -5.75 2.38
C TRP A 61 -20.33 -5.73 1.45
N LYS A 62 -21.22 -4.75 1.63
CA LYS A 62 -22.38 -4.49 0.76
C LYS A 62 -22.01 -3.41 -0.24
N LEU A 63 -22.03 -3.75 -1.53
CA LEU A 63 -21.74 -2.83 -2.63
C LEU A 63 -22.95 -1.94 -2.96
N GLN A 64 -23.36 -1.11 -2.01
CA GLN A 64 -24.58 -0.29 -2.06
C GLN A 64 -24.32 1.17 -1.66
N PRO A 65 -25.01 2.15 -2.29
CA PRO A 65 -25.92 2.00 -3.43
C PRO A 65 -25.19 1.66 -4.74
N SER A 66 -25.64 0.64 -5.47
CA SER A 66 -24.93 0.08 -6.63
C SER A 66 -24.98 0.98 -7.88
N ASN A 67 -25.94 1.89 -7.93
CA ASN A 67 -26.13 2.87 -8.99
C ASN A 67 -25.33 4.17 -8.79
N GLU A 68 -24.65 4.35 -7.66
CA GLU A 68 -23.83 5.53 -7.41
C GLU A 68 -22.39 5.37 -7.90
N GLU A 69 -21.87 6.41 -8.54
CA GLU A 69 -20.48 6.47 -9.00
C GLU A 69 -19.49 6.24 -7.84
N ALA A 70 -19.78 6.78 -6.65
CA ALA A 70 -18.94 6.60 -5.46
C ALA A 70 -18.73 5.12 -5.11
N THR A 71 -19.80 4.31 -5.08
CA THR A 71 -19.71 2.87 -4.82
C THR A 71 -18.96 2.16 -5.95
N GLN A 72 -19.24 2.51 -7.20
CA GLN A 72 -18.59 1.91 -8.37
C GLN A 72 -17.08 2.17 -8.36
N CYS A 73 -16.66 3.40 -8.04
CA CYS A 73 -15.27 3.77 -7.95
C CYS A 73 -14.58 3.25 -6.69
N TYR A 74 -15.29 3.14 -5.56
CA TYR A 74 -14.80 2.40 -4.38
C TYR A 74 -14.48 0.95 -4.74
N THR A 75 -15.39 0.25 -5.43
CA THR A 75 -15.17 -1.13 -5.89
C THR A 75 -13.97 -1.23 -6.82
N LYS A 76 -13.87 -0.34 -7.81
CA LYS A 76 -12.70 -0.28 -8.69
C LYS A 76 -11.41 -0.06 -7.91
N CYS A 77 -11.38 0.90 -6.98
CA CYS A 77 -10.23 1.20 -6.12
C CYS A 77 -9.77 -0.03 -5.35
N MET A 78 -10.72 -0.76 -4.73
CA MET A 78 -10.44 -2.00 -4.00
C MET A 78 -9.81 -3.04 -4.92
N LEU A 79 -10.41 -3.29 -6.08
CA LEU A 79 -9.95 -4.31 -7.01
C LEU A 79 -8.58 -3.99 -7.60
N GLU A 80 -8.29 -2.73 -7.92
CA GLU A 80 -6.98 -2.29 -8.41
C GLU A 80 -5.90 -2.44 -7.35
N ASN A 81 -6.16 -1.97 -6.12
CA ASN A 81 -5.15 -1.96 -5.06
C ASN A 81 -4.91 -3.33 -4.42
N ILE A 82 -5.95 -4.18 -4.35
CA ILE A 82 -5.76 -5.61 -4.07
C ILE A 82 -5.02 -6.26 -5.24
N GLY A 83 -5.26 -5.79 -6.47
CA GLY A 83 -4.67 -6.26 -7.73
C GLY A 83 -5.51 -7.31 -8.43
N TYR A 84 -6.75 -7.50 -8.02
CA TYR A 84 -7.75 -8.35 -8.65
C TYR A 84 -8.24 -7.81 -10.00
N TYR A 85 -8.06 -6.51 -10.26
CA TYR A 85 -8.23 -5.90 -11.58
C TYR A 85 -6.90 -5.31 -12.06
N GLU A 86 -6.55 -5.56 -13.32
CA GLU A 86 -5.37 -5.00 -13.99
C GLU A 86 -5.81 -3.93 -15.00
N PRO A 87 -5.61 -2.63 -14.71
CA PRO A 87 -6.10 -1.55 -15.59
C PRO A 87 -5.48 -1.58 -16.98
N GLY A 88 -4.19 -1.92 -17.08
CA GLY A 88 -3.48 -1.98 -18.36
C GLY A 88 -4.01 -3.08 -19.30
N GLU A 89 -4.50 -4.18 -18.73
CA GLU A 89 -5.11 -5.29 -19.48
C GLU A 89 -6.64 -5.19 -19.55
N LYS A 90 -7.23 -4.24 -18.81
CA LYS A 90 -8.68 -4.11 -18.59
C LYS A 90 -9.34 -5.41 -18.15
N ARG A 91 -8.69 -6.19 -17.27
CA ARG A 91 -9.16 -7.54 -16.94
C ARG A 91 -9.12 -7.83 -15.45
N LEU A 92 -10.10 -8.62 -14.99
CA LEU A 92 -10.01 -9.30 -13.70
C LEU A 92 -8.98 -10.43 -13.78
N LYS A 93 -8.27 -10.70 -12.68
CA LYS A 93 -7.12 -11.62 -12.65
C LYS A 93 -7.38 -12.76 -11.68
N GLY A 94 -8.00 -13.85 -12.15
CA GLY A 94 -8.30 -15.02 -11.33
C GLY A 94 -7.04 -15.64 -10.72
N VAL A 95 -5.96 -15.72 -11.50
CA VAL A 95 -4.64 -16.20 -11.01
C VAL A 95 -4.17 -15.50 -9.73
N ARG A 96 -4.48 -14.20 -9.54
CA ARG A 96 -4.10 -13.45 -8.33
C ARG A 96 -4.99 -13.81 -7.13
N VAL A 97 -6.23 -14.24 -7.36
CA VAL A 97 -7.10 -14.80 -6.31
C VAL A 97 -6.52 -16.10 -5.78
N MET A 98 -6.12 -17.02 -6.68
CA MET A 98 -5.50 -18.28 -6.28
C MET A 98 -4.19 -18.03 -5.53
N GLN A 99 -3.31 -17.18 -6.07
CA GLN A 99 -2.03 -16.84 -5.43
C GLN A 99 -2.23 -16.19 -4.04
N GLN A 100 -3.26 -15.36 -3.86
CA GLN A 100 -3.62 -14.80 -2.55
C GLN A 100 -3.93 -15.91 -1.54
N TRP A 101 -4.77 -16.87 -1.93
CA TRP A 101 -5.13 -18.00 -1.06
C TRP A 101 -3.93 -18.90 -0.80
N GLU A 102 -3.17 -19.32 -1.81
CA GLU A 102 -2.00 -20.19 -1.65
C GLU A 102 -0.96 -19.61 -0.70
N THR A 103 -0.76 -18.29 -0.73
CA THR A 103 0.18 -17.60 0.17
C THR A 103 -0.25 -17.66 1.64
N PHE A 104 -1.57 -17.66 1.91
CA PHE A 104 -2.10 -17.45 3.25
C PHE A 104 -3.06 -18.56 3.76
N ASN A 105 -3.25 -19.65 3.01
CA ASN A 105 -4.23 -20.70 3.32
C ASN A 105 -4.05 -21.31 4.71
N ARG A 106 -2.82 -21.34 5.25
CA ARG A 106 -2.54 -21.82 6.62
C ARG A 106 -3.26 -21.00 7.70
N TYR A 107 -3.68 -19.77 7.39
CA TYR A 107 -4.41 -18.89 8.30
C TYR A 107 -5.90 -18.81 7.99
N GLN A 108 -6.28 -19.03 6.74
CA GLN A 108 -7.61 -18.76 6.22
C GLN A 108 -8.52 -20.00 6.32
N SER A 109 -9.82 -19.76 6.38
CA SER A 109 -10.86 -20.80 6.41
C SER A 109 -11.46 -21.12 5.04
N ALA A 110 -10.97 -20.49 3.97
CA ALA A 110 -11.53 -20.61 2.64
C ALA A 110 -11.37 -22.04 2.08
N ASP A 111 -12.48 -22.62 1.64
CA ASP A 111 -12.51 -23.92 0.97
C ASP A 111 -11.84 -23.84 -0.40
N ARG A 112 -10.92 -24.78 -0.67
CA ARG A 112 -10.11 -24.81 -1.90
C ARG A 112 -10.98 -24.87 -3.16
N ASN A 113 -12.05 -25.67 -3.18
CA ASN A 113 -12.90 -25.80 -4.37
C ASN A 113 -13.66 -24.50 -4.63
N LYS A 114 -14.11 -23.81 -3.58
CA LYS A 114 -14.72 -22.48 -3.71
C LYS A 114 -13.72 -21.42 -4.20
N VAL A 115 -12.45 -21.51 -3.80
CA VAL A 115 -11.38 -20.64 -4.32
C VAL A 115 -11.14 -20.90 -5.81
N HIS A 116 -11.14 -22.16 -6.24
CA HIS A 116 -11.09 -22.50 -7.67
C HIS A 116 -12.29 -21.95 -8.45
N ASP A 117 -13.53 -22.16 -7.98
CA ASP A 117 -14.73 -21.62 -8.66
C ASP A 117 -14.72 -20.08 -8.75
N LEU A 118 -14.22 -19.38 -7.71
CA LEU A 118 -14.01 -17.93 -7.75
C LEU A 118 -12.94 -17.54 -8.80
N THR A 119 -11.83 -18.27 -8.82
CA THR A 119 -10.72 -18.05 -9.77
C THR A 119 -11.20 -18.22 -11.21
N ASP A 120 -11.89 -19.31 -11.51
CA ASP A 120 -12.43 -19.61 -12.83
C ASP A 120 -13.46 -18.56 -13.26
N THR A 121 -14.32 -18.12 -12.33
CA THR A 121 -15.31 -17.05 -12.58
C THR A 121 -14.62 -15.75 -13.01
N PHE A 122 -13.50 -15.38 -12.39
CA PHE A 122 -12.72 -14.21 -12.80
C PHE A 122 -12.12 -14.37 -14.20
N ASP A 123 -11.54 -15.54 -14.50
CA ASP A 123 -10.82 -15.77 -15.76
C ASP A 123 -11.77 -15.87 -16.96
N PHE A 124 -13.02 -16.31 -16.73
CA PHE A 124 -14.07 -16.38 -17.75
C PHE A 124 -14.60 -14.99 -18.15
N ILE A 125 -14.41 -13.96 -17.32
CA ILE A 125 -14.78 -12.59 -17.66
C ILE A 125 -13.81 -12.07 -18.74
N LYS A 126 -14.38 -11.74 -19.89
CA LYS A 126 -13.64 -11.16 -21.01
C LYS A 126 -13.03 -9.81 -20.61
N PRO A 127 -11.93 -9.39 -21.26
CA PRO A 127 -11.42 -8.03 -21.09
C PRO A 127 -12.51 -6.98 -21.29
N LEU A 128 -12.53 -5.98 -20.41
CA LEU A 128 -13.53 -4.92 -20.38
C LEU A 128 -13.29 -3.92 -21.51
N LYS A 129 -14.37 -3.27 -21.96
CA LYS A 129 -14.31 -2.23 -23.00
C LYS A 129 -13.49 -1.03 -22.52
N SER A 130 -13.72 -0.59 -21.28
CA SER A 130 -12.98 0.49 -20.65
C SER A 130 -12.54 0.14 -19.21
N SER A 131 -11.71 1.00 -18.63
CA SER A 131 -11.34 0.97 -17.21
C SER A 131 -12.17 1.96 -16.39
N SER A 132 -13.38 2.31 -16.84
CA SER A 132 -14.29 3.18 -16.08
C SER A 132 -14.77 2.48 -14.81
N CYS A 133 -15.14 3.24 -13.78
CA CYS A 133 -15.67 2.68 -12.54
C CYS A 133 -16.91 1.80 -12.79
N SER A 134 -17.80 2.25 -13.68
CA SER A 134 -19.03 1.52 -14.00
C SER A 134 -18.76 0.19 -14.69
N ASP A 135 -17.84 0.14 -15.67
CA ASP A 135 -17.51 -1.11 -16.37
C ASP A 135 -16.88 -2.13 -15.42
N VAL A 136 -15.94 -1.70 -14.58
CA VAL A 136 -15.29 -2.57 -13.58
C VAL A 136 -16.31 -3.07 -12.55
N PHE A 137 -17.16 -2.18 -12.04
CA PHE A 137 -18.21 -2.54 -11.09
C PHE A 137 -19.19 -3.54 -11.67
N ASN A 138 -19.70 -3.30 -12.89
CA ASN A 138 -20.67 -4.19 -13.52
C ASN A 138 -20.11 -5.57 -13.82
N ALA A 139 -18.81 -5.68 -14.13
CA ALA A 139 -18.15 -6.96 -14.30
C ALA A 139 -17.99 -7.73 -12.98
N TYR A 140 -17.83 -7.03 -11.86
CA TYR A 140 -17.52 -7.64 -10.57
C TYR A 140 -18.74 -7.88 -9.66
N LYS A 141 -19.79 -7.05 -9.73
CA LYS A 141 -20.90 -7.07 -8.76
C LYS A 141 -21.59 -8.43 -8.60
N ASP A 142 -21.76 -9.17 -9.70
CA ASP A 142 -22.40 -10.49 -9.68
C ASP A 142 -21.45 -11.56 -9.14
N VAL A 143 -20.14 -11.41 -9.41
CA VAL A 143 -19.08 -12.24 -8.81
C VAL A 143 -19.03 -12.02 -7.30
N HIS A 144 -19.08 -10.76 -6.86
CA HIS A 144 -19.14 -10.39 -5.45
C HIS A 144 -20.34 -11.03 -4.77
N ALA A 145 -21.53 -10.93 -5.36
CA ALA A 145 -22.75 -11.51 -4.80
C ALA A 145 -22.67 -13.05 -4.71
N LYS A 146 -22.21 -13.72 -5.77
CA LYS A 146 -22.10 -15.19 -5.83
C LYS A 146 -21.05 -15.73 -4.86
N HIS A 147 -19.91 -15.04 -4.70
CA HIS A 147 -18.73 -15.55 -3.99
C HIS A 147 -18.38 -14.80 -2.70
N LEU A 148 -19.28 -13.97 -2.16
CA LEU A 148 -19.03 -13.06 -1.05
C LEU A 148 -18.28 -13.71 0.13
N GLU A 149 -18.75 -14.87 0.60
CA GLU A 149 -18.16 -15.53 1.76
C GLU A 149 -16.75 -16.06 1.47
N THR A 150 -16.49 -16.50 0.23
CA THR A 150 -15.16 -16.93 -0.20
C THR A 150 -14.21 -15.74 -0.28
N ILE A 151 -14.68 -14.62 -0.84
CA ILE A 151 -13.92 -13.36 -0.91
C ILE A 151 -13.56 -12.88 0.51
N LYS A 152 -14.53 -12.85 1.43
CA LYS A 152 -14.31 -12.48 2.83
C LYS A 152 -13.27 -13.38 3.51
N ALA A 153 -13.31 -14.69 3.27
CA ALA A 153 -12.36 -15.64 3.85
C ALA A 153 -10.93 -15.42 3.31
N ILE A 154 -10.75 -15.21 2.01
CA ILE A 154 -9.44 -14.98 1.37
C ILE A 154 -8.86 -13.59 1.71
N LEU A 155 -9.73 -12.62 2.02
CA LEU A 155 -9.32 -11.25 2.39
C LEU A 155 -9.33 -10.99 3.90
N PHE A 156 -9.30 -12.04 4.73
CA PHE A 156 -9.17 -11.94 6.20
C PHE A 156 -10.30 -11.16 6.90
N CYS A 157 -11.50 -11.14 6.33
CA CYS A 157 -12.63 -10.35 6.81
C CYS A 157 -13.43 -11.03 7.93
N ASP A 158 -13.14 -12.29 8.23
CA ASP A 158 -13.73 -13.03 9.36
C ASP A 158 -13.15 -12.62 10.74
N GLY A 159 -12.13 -11.76 10.76
CA GLY A 159 -11.40 -11.33 11.96
C GLY A 159 -10.48 -12.40 12.56
N LYS A 160 -10.94 -13.65 12.66
CA LYS A 160 -10.21 -14.78 13.27
C LYS A 160 -8.96 -15.17 12.47
N SER A 161 -9.07 -15.22 11.15
CA SER A 161 -7.94 -15.50 10.25
C SER A 161 -6.88 -14.39 10.37
N ALA A 162 -7.32 -13.14 10.49
CA ALA A 162 -6.42 -12.00 10.66
C ALA A 162 -5.68 -12.07 12.00
N GLU A 163 -6.41 -12.37 13.08
CA GLU A 163 -5.84 -12.53 14.42
C GLU A 163 -4.78 -13.64 14.47
N LYS A 164 -5.08 -14.80 13.86
CA LYS A 164 -4.12 -15.91 13.73
C LYS A 164 -2.86 -15.47 12.99
N TYR A 165 -3.01 -14.74 11.89
CA TYR A 165 -1.87 -14.20 11.14
C TYR A 165 -1.02 -13.25 11.99
N TYR A 166 -1.65 -12.26 12.64
CA TYR A 166 -0.95 -11.27 13.46
C TYR A 166 -0.19 -11.92 14.62
N LYS A 167 -0.81 -12.91 15.28
CA LYS A 167 -0.18 -13.67 16.37
C LYS A 167 1.05 -14.45 15.89
N ASP A 168 0.95 -15.14 14.76
CA ASP A 168 2.05 -15.93 14.20
C ASP A 168 3.21 -15.06 13.70
N LYS A 169 2.91 -13.91 13.09
CA LYS A 169 3.94 -13.00 12.56
C LYS A 169 4.60 -12.15 13.63
N GLY A 170 3.92 -11.84 14.73
CA GLY A 170 4.44 -11.04 15.83
C GLY A 170 5.06 -9.74 15.34
N LYS A 171 6.30 -9.45 15.76
CA LYS A 171 7.04 -8.22 15.41
C LYS A 171 7.37 -8.05 13.92
N ASN A 172 7.15 -9.07 13.07
CA ASN A 172 7.46 -8.99 11.64
C ASN A 172 6.32 -8.38 10.81
N VAL A 173 5.24 -7.94 11.46
CA VAL A 173 4.15 -7.17 10.83
C VAL A 173 3.64 -6.13 11.82
N LYS A 174 3.27 -4.94 11.31
CA LYS A 174 2.66 -3.87 12.12
C LYS A 174 1.40 -4.39 12.80
N GLN A 175 1.34 -4.31 14.12
CA GLN A 175 0.19 -4.77 14.89
C GLN A 175 -0.95 -3.74 14.87
N LYS A 176 -2.18 -4.17 15.20
CA LYS A 176 -3.32 -3.25 15.37
C LYS A 176 -3.01 -2.27 16.52
N GLY A 177 -3.25 -0.97 16.33
CA GLY A 177 -2.97 0.08 17.32
C GLY A 177 -1.50 0.55 17.36
N GLU A 178 -0.58 -0.18 16.75
CA GLU A 178 0.83 0.23 16.62
C GLU A 178 1.01 1.21 15.46
N SER A 179 1.82 2.26 15.64
CA SER A 179 2.16 3.14 14.51
C SER A 179 3.14 2.44 13.56
N ILE A 180 3.07 2.74 12.26
CA ILE A 180 4.00 2.15 11.29
C ILE A 180 5.45 2.58 11.56
N PHE A 181 5.63 3.76 12.16
CA PHE A 181 6.92 4.31 12.54
C PHE A 181 7.52 3.48 13.66
N VAL A 182 6.77 3.33 14.75
CA VAL A 182 7.16 2.49 15.89
C VAL A 182 7.46 1.06 15.45
N HIS A 183 6.64 0.48 14.59
CA HIS A 183 6.89 -0.85 14.03
C HIS A 183 8.26 -0.94 13.33
N CYS A 184 8.56 0.00 12.43
CA CYS A 184 9.82 0.04 11.71
C CYS A 184 11.02 0.32 12.65
N GLU A 185 10.84 1.18 13.65
CA GLU A 185 11.84 1.47 14.68
C GLU A 185 12.17 0.24 15.50
N GLU A 186 11.19 -0.56 15.94
CA GLU A 186 11.47 -1.78 16.70
C GLU A 186 12.20 -2.86 15.88
N ILE A 187 12.09 -2.83 14.55
CA ILE A 187 12.84 -3.73 13.65
C ILE A 187 14.28 -3.26 13.46
N HIS A 188 14.49 -1.96 13.22
CA HIS A 188 15.79 -1.41 12.78
C HIS A 188 16.60 -0.73 13.89
N TYR A 189 15.94 -0.35 14.97
CA TYR A 189 16.46 0.25 16.20
C TYR A 189 15.88 -0.47 17.43
N PRO A 190 16.05 -1.81 17.56
CA PRO A 190 15.43 -2.56 18.65
C PRO A 190 15.97 -2.14 20.01
N VAL A 191 15.12 -2.18 21.04
CA VAL A 191 15.51 -1.93 22.43
C VAL A 191 16.68 -2.82 22.83
N GLY A 192 17.71 -2.22 23.46
CA GLY A 192 18.94 -2.91 23.89
C GLY A 192 20.02 -3.01 22.81
N SER A 193 19.78 -2.57 21.58
CA SER A 193 20.81 -2.51 20.54
C SER A 193 21.64 -1.22 20.62
N PRO A 194 22.92 -1.22 20.17
CA PRO A 194 23.74 -0.01 20.11
C PRO A 194 23.11 1.11 19.26
N GLN A 195 22.34 0.73 18.23
CA GLN A 195 21.66 1.66 17.33
C GLN A 195 20.58 2.45 18.07
N ARG A 196 19.95 1.89 19.11
CA ARG A 196 18.82 2.52 19.82
C ARG A 196 19.10 3.95 20.28
N ASN A 197 20.34 4.23 20.70
CA ASN A 197 20.78 5.54 21.15
C ASN A 197 20.67 6.64 20.08
N GLU A 198 20.71 6.28 18.80
CA GLU A 198 20.56 7.20 17.68
C GLU A 198 19.08 7.51 17.38
N LEU A 199 18.14 6.64 17.80
CA LEU A 199 16.71 6.82 17.51
C LEU A 199 16.18 8.17 18.02
N CYS A 200 16.67 8.63 19.16
CA CYS A 200 16.29 9.92 19.75
C CYS A 200 16.61 11.12 18.84
N LYS A 201 17.71 11.02 18.08
CA LYS A 201 18.10 12.03 17.09
C LYS A 201 17.24 11.91 15.85
N VAL A 202 17.02 10.67 15.39
CA VAL A 202 16.16 10.38 14.22
C VAL A 202 14.73 10.89 14.42
N ARG A 203 14.12 10.67 15.59
CA ARG A 203 12.78 11.19 15.93
C ARG A 203 12.74 12.71 16.04
N LYS A 204 13.89 13.37 16.20
CA LYS A 204 14.04 14.84 16.10
C LYS A 204 14.39 15.31 14.69
N TYR A 205 14.16 14.48 13.67
CA TYR A 205 14.42 14.75 12.26
C TYR A 205 15.90 14.99 11.93
N GLU A 206 16.81 14.48 12.76
CA GLU A 206 18.22 14.35 12.38
C GLU A 206 18.41 13.11 11.49
N LEU A 207 19.39 13.17 10.60
CA LEU A 207 19.71 12.02 9.74
C LEU A 207 20.45 10.97 10.55
N GLY A 208 19.93 9.74 10.56
CA GLY A 208 20.65 8.59 11.09
C GLY A 208 21.78 8.14 10.16
N THR A 209 22.48 7.10 10.58
CA THR A 209 23.70 6.63 9.93
C THR A 209 23.59 5.20 9.38
N GLY A 210 24.13 5.00 8.18
CA GLY A 210 24.33 3.68 7.58
C GLY A 210 23.05 2.87 7.30
N LYS A 211 23.23 1.54 7.22
CA LYS A 211 22.16 0.61 6.83
C LYS A 211 20.95 0.56 7.78
N PRO A 212 21.09 0.71 9.11
CA PRO A 212 19.94 0.80 10.00
C PRO A 212 18.99 1.94 9.63
N PHE A 213 19.53 3.14 9.37
CA PHE A 213 18.73 4.29 8.96
C PHE A 213 18.13 4.12 7.55
N GLU A 214 18.91 3.61 6.59
CA GLU A 214 18.40 3.30 5.24
C GLU A 214 17.22 2.32 5.29
N ASN A 215 17.33 1.24 6.08
CA ASN A 215 16.28 0.24 6.21
C ASN A 215 15.06 0.79 6.97
N LEU A 216 15.28 1.61 8.02
CA LEU A 216 14.21 2.32 8.72
C LEU A 216 13.41 3.18 7.74
N MET A 217 14.10 4.01 6.96
CA MET A 217 13.45 4.90 6.02
C MET A 217 12.74 4.14 4.91
N GLU A 218 13.31 3.03 4.41
CA GLU A 218 12.63 2.14 3.47
C GLU A 218 11.32 1.60 4.06
N CYS A 219 11.39 1.08 5.28
CA CYS A 219 10.25 0.50 5.98
C CYS A 219 9.14 1.56 6.17
N ILE A 220 9.49 2.76 6.62
CA ILE A 220 8.53 3.85 6.81
C ILE A 220 7.95 4.28 5.46
N PHE A 221 8.78 4.56 4.45
CA PHE A 221 8.31 5.04 3.13
C PHE A 221 7.37 4.04 2.45
N LYS A 222 7.66 2.74 2.54
CA LYS A 222 6.76 1.68 2.07
C LYS A 222 5.51 1.59 2.93
N GLY A 223 5.66 1.64 4.25
CA GLY A 223 4.58 1.54 5.21
C GLY A 223 3.57 2.69 5.14
N VAL A 224 4.03 3.91 4.84
CA VAL A 224 3.18 5.07 4.55
C VAL A 224 2.86 5.24 3.06
N ARG A 225 3.25 4.27 2.22
CA ARG A 225 2.99 4.24 0.77
C ARG A 225 3.51 5.48 0.00
N TYR A 226 4.52 6.14 0.54
CA TYR A 226 5.34 7.12 -0.21
C TYR A 226 6.16 6.42 -1.29
N PHE A 227 6.45 5.13 -1.09
CA PHE A 227 6.79 4.21 -2.17
C PHE A 227 5.61 3.33 -2.54
N ASN A 228 5.41 3.14 -3.85
CA ASN A 228 4.50 2.12 -4.35
C ASN A 228 5.14 0.71 -4.28
N ASP A 229 4.38 -0.31 -4.68
CA ASP A 229 4.84 -1.71 -4.71
C ASP A 229 6.08 -1.94 -5.61
N LYS A 230 6.45 -0.98 -6.47
CA LYS A 230 7.62 -1.00 -7.36
C LYS A 230 8.81 -0.17 -6.85
N ASN A 231 8.77 0.32 -5.60
CA ASN A 231 9.77 1.22 -5.02
C ASN A 231 9.91 2.56 -5.77
N GLU A 232 8.83 3.02 -6.41
CA GLU A 232 8.77 4.33 -7.05
C GLU A 232 8.08 5.34 -6.13
N LEU A 233 8.56 6.59 -6.17
CA LEU A 233 8.00 7.67 -5.37
C LEU A 233 6.55 7.97 -5.80
N ASN A 234 5.65 7.91 -4.81
CA ASN A 234 4.26 8.31 -4.90
C ASN A 234 4.08 9.72 -4.34
N ILE A 235 4.22 10.72 -5.20
CA ILE A 235 4.14 12.14 -4.84
C ILE A 235 2.72 12.50 -4.34
N ASP A 236 1.68 11.87 -4.88
CA ASP A 236 0.30 12.17 -4.49
C ASP A 236 -0.01 11.70 -3.06
N GLU A 237 0.60 10.61 -2.58
CA GLU A 237 0.43 10.17 -1.20
C GLU A 237 1.13 11.12 -0.20
N ILE A 238 2.29 11.69 -0.57
CA ILE A 238 2.96 12.75 0.21
C ILE A 238 2.08 14.01 0.22
N ALA A 239 1.62 14.45 -0.94
CA ALA A 239 0.74 15.62 -1.08
C ALA A 239 -0.58 15.46 -0.32
N ARG A 240 -1.12 14.24 -0.25
CA ARG A 240 -2.30 13.92 0.56
C ARG A 240 -2.02 14.22 2.03
N ASP A 241 -0.89 13.79 2.57
CA ASP A 241 -0.57 14.04 3.98
C ASP A 241 -0.43 15.54 4.30
N PHE A 242 0.08 16.35 3.36
CA PHE A 242 0.08 17.83 3.49
C PHE A 242 -1.33 18.40 3.56
N THR A 243 -2.24 17.90 2.70
CA THR A 243 -3.64 18.34 2.67
C THR A 243 -4.35 17.99 3.99
N GLN A 244 -4.03 16.85 4.59
CA GLN A 244 -4.60 16.38 5.87
C GLN A 244 -4.24 17.28 7.05
N VAL A 245 -3.17 18.07 6.95
CA VAL A 245 -2.76 19.08 7.95
C VAL A 245 -3.05 20.52 7.49
N GLY A 246 -3.96 20.68 6.52
CA GLY A 246 -4.43 21.98 6.05
C GLY A 246 -3.43 22.76 5.19
N LYS A 247 -2.41 22.11 4.63
CA LYS A 247 -1.39 22.74 3.77
C LYS A 247 -1.70 22.52 2.30
N LYS A 248 -1.29 23.47 1.46
CA LYS A 248 -1.42 23.35 0.00
C LYS A 248 -0.35 22.38 -0.54
N PRO A 249 -0.71 21.45 -1.43
CA PRO A 249 0.22 20.44 -1.91
C PRO A 249 1.24 20.94 -2.95
N ASP A 250 1.03 22.10 -3.57
CA ASP A 250 1.79 22.53 -4.75
C ASP A 250 3.30 22.61 -4.50
N ALA A 251 3.71 23.17 -3.36
CA ALA A 251 5.12 23.31 -3.01
C ALA A 251 5.81 21.95 -2.81
N VAL A 252 5.15 21.01 -2.12
CA VAL A 252 5.71 19.66 -1.92
C VAL A 252 5.72 18.86 -3.21
N LYS A 253 4.71 19.00 -4.07
CA LYS A 253 4.72 18.36 -5.39
C LYS A 253 5.92 18.82 -6.22
N ALA A 254 6.12 20.13 -6.34
CA ALA A 254 7.25 20.70 -7.06
C ALA A 254 8.61 20.27 -6.47
N ALA A 255 8.75 20.31 -5.14
CA ALA A 255 9.98 19.88 -4.46
C ALA A 255 10.30 18.40 -4.74
N MET A 256 9.29 17.53 -4.66
CA MET A 256 9.45 16.09 -4.87
C MET A 256 9.65 15.71 -6.34
N GLU A 257 9.02 16.41 -7.29
CA GLU A 257 9.29 16.26 -8.72
C GLU A 257 10.74 16.62 -9.05
N ASN A 258 11.23 17.74 -8.51
CA ASN A 258 12.62 18.17 -8.65
C ASN A 258 13.61 17.21 -7.96
N CYS A 259 13.26 16.64 -6.80
CA CYS A 259 14.09 15.63 -6.17
C CYS A 259 14.14 14.34 -7.01
N LYS A 260 12.96 13.86 -7.46
CA LYS A 260 12.82 12.67 -8.30
C LYS A 260 13.58 12.76 -9.61
N SER A 261 13.68 13.94 -10.23
CA SER A 261 14.45 14.13 -11.46
C SER A 261 15.97 14.09 -11.26
N LYS A 262 16.45 14.28 -10.03
CA LYS A 262 17.88 14.31 -9.68
C LYS A 262 18.37 13.00 -9.05
N THR A 263 17.50 12.27 -8.37
CA THR A 263 17.80 10.98 -7.76
C THR A 263 18.21 9.95 -8.82
N LYS A 264 19.39 9.36 -8.64
CA LYS A 264 19.90 8.23 -9.45
C LYS A 264 19.97 6.93 -8.67
N GLU A 265 19.63 6.97 -7.38
CA GLU A 265 19.72 5.83 -6.49
C GLU A 265 18.68 4.75 -6.84
N THR A 266 19.14 3.50 -6.81
CA THR A 266 18.37 2.30 -7.12
C THR A 266 18.12 1.43 -5.90
N ASP A 267 18.98 1.49 -4.87
CA ASP A 267 18.74 0.84 -3.58
C ASP A 267 17.55 1.51 -2.88
N PRO A 268 16.46 0.79 -2.57
CA PRO A 268 15.26 1.40 -2.01
C PRO A 268 15.48 2.15 -0.70
N GLY A 269 16.36 1.67 0.18
CA GLY A 269 16.66 2.33 1.45
C GLY A 269 17.42 3.64 1.28
N LYS A 270 18.47 3.64 0.46
CA LYS A 270 19.18 4.88 0.11
C LYS A 270 18.29 5.87 -0.62
N LYS A 271 17.44 5.38 -1.52
CA LYS A 271 16.45 6.18 -2.24
C LYS A 271 15.43 6.83 -1.29
N ALA A 272 14.96 6.10 -0.27
CA ALA A 272 14.09 6.66 0.77
C ALA A 272 14.81 7.80 1.54
N VAL A 273 16.07 7.57 1.90
CA VAL A 273 16.90 8.58 2.58
C VAL A 273 17.11 9.82 1.71
N GLU A 274 17.35 9.68 0.40
CA GLU A 274 17.47 10.83 -0.51
C GLU A 274 16.20 11.68 -0.56
N TYR A 275 15.03 11.04 -0.70
CA TYR A 275 13.76 11.76 -0.71
C TYR A 275 13.44 12.41 0.64
N TYR A 276 13.73 11.73 1.74
CA TYR A 276 13.61 12.28 3.09
C TYR A 276 14.51 13.50 3.28
N LYS A 277 15.78 13.42 2.82
CA LYS A 277 16.72 14.55 2.82
C LYS A 277 16.20 15.72 2.00
N CYS A 278 15.65 15.48 0.80
CA CYS A 278 15.06 16.53 -0.03
C CYS A 278 13.95 17.29 0.71
N LEU A 279 13.04 16.56 1.37
CA LEU A 279 11.94 17.15 2.15
C LEU A 279 12.45 17.99 3.33
N LEU A 280 13.55 17.57 3.97
CA LEU A 280 14.15 18.30 5.08
C LEU A 280 15.06 19.45 4.68
N ALA A 281 15.57 19.46 3.45
CA ALA A 281 16.47 20.48 2.93
C ALA A 281 15.74 21.69 2.34
N ASP A 282 14.53 21.52 1.81
CA ASP A 282 13.75 22.61 1.23
C ASP A 282 13.01 23.40 2.33
N SER A 283 13.46 24.64 2.56
CA SER A 283 12.93 25.52 3.61
C SER A 283 11.45 25.88 3.44
N LYS A 284 10.89 25.77 2.22
CA LYS A 284 9.48 26.05 1.96
C LYS A 284 8.57 24.92 2.41
N VAL A 285 9.09 23.69 2.46
CA VAL A 285 8.29 22.49 2.76
C VAL A 285 8.67 21.82 4.07
N LYS A 286 9.90 22.03 4.58
CA LYS A 286 10.45 21.32 5.74
C LYS A 286 9.50 21.29 6.94
N LYS A 287 9.01 22.45 7.38
CA LYS A 287 8.15 22.56 8.57
C LYS A 287 6.81 21.85 8.35
N ASP A 288 6.21 22.05 7.19
CA ASP A 288 4.94 21.45 6.82
C ASP A 288 5.08 19.93 6.62
N PHE A 289 6.23 19.47 6.12
CA PHE A 289 6.58 18.06 6.03
C PHE A 289 6.62 17.41 7.41
N MET A 290 7.37 17.99 8.36
CA MET A 290 7.45 17.45 9.73
C MET A 290 6.05 17.33 10.35
N GLU A 291 5.22 18.36 10.19
CA GLU A 291 3.84 18.37 10.69
C GLU A 291 2.94 17.31 10.02
N ALA A 292 3.03 17.17 8.69
CA ALA A 292 2.29 16.16 7.94
C ALA A 292 2.74 14.73 8.29
N PHE A 293 4.05 14.53 8.51
CA PHE A 293 4.67 13.25 8.80
C PHE A 293 4.37 12.80 10.24
N ASP A 294 4.41 13.73 11.21
CA ASP A 294 3.94 13.52 12.59
C ASP A 294 2.47 13.09 12.59
N TYR A 295 1.59 13.80 11.87
CA TYR A 295 0.17 13.42 11.81
C TYR A 295 -0.04 12.07 11.08
N ARG A 296 0.81 11.75 10.10
CA ARG A 296 0.81 10.44 9.44
C ARG A 296 1.17 9.31 10.40
N GLU A 297 2.11 9.53 11.31
CA GLU A 297 2.42 8.58 12.39
C GLU A 297 1.16 8.29 13.22
N ILE A 298 0.45 9.33 13.67
CA ILE A 298 -0.76 9.17 14.48
C ILE A 298 -1.84 8.38 13.74
N ARG A 299 -2.15 8.77 12.50
CA ARG A 299 -3.15 8.09 11.66
C ARG A 299 -2.78 6.64 11.32
N SER A 300 -1.50 6.28 11.36
CA SER A 300 -1.05 4.92 11.06
C SER A 300 -1.38 3.88 12.15
N LYS A 301 -1.76 4.33 13.36
CA LYS A 301 -2.16 3.46 14.47
C LYS A 301 -3.45 2.69 14.17
N ASP A 302 -4.44 3.37 13.59
CA ASP A 302 -5.73 2.81 13.17
C ASP A 302 -6.18 3.46 11.85
N TYR A 303 -6.08 2.69 10.76
CA TYR A 303 -6.43 3.16 9.42
C TYR A 303 -7.91 3.59 9.28
N TYR A 304 -8.80 3.06 10.11
CA TYR A 304 -10.23 3.38 10.06
C TYR A 304 -10.61 4.57 10.94
N ALA A 305 -9.71 5.07 11.80
CA ALA A 305 -10.07 6.05 12.82
C ALA A 305 -10.61 7.36 12.23
N GLN A 306 -10.03 7.82 11.13
CA GLN A 306 -10.45 9.04 10.45
C GLN A 306 -11.85 8.90 9.83
N ILE A 307 -12.10 7.82 9.09
CA ILE A 307 -13.39 7.59 8.42
C ILE A 307 -14.52 7.21 9.39
N THR A 308 -14.19 6.60 10.53
CA THR A 308 -15.18 6.25 11.58
C THR A 308 -15.43 7.38 12.58
N GLY A 309 -14.72 8.51 12.47
CA GLY A 309 -14.84 9.64 13.41
C GLY A 309 -14.23 9.38 14.80
N LYS A 310 -13.42 8.33 14.96
CA LYS A 310 -12.67 8.06 16.19
C LYS A 310 -11.48 8.98 16.36
N LEU A 311 -10.92 9.47 15.25
CA LEU A 311 -9.85 10.45 15.26
C LEU A 311 -10.44 11.85 15.43
N LYS A 312 -9.85 12.64 16.34
CA LYS A 312 -10.20 14.06 16.48
C LYS A 312 -9.85 14.81 15.18
N PRO A 313 -10.58 15.90 14.86
CA PRO A 313 -10.12 16.85 13.85
C PRO A 313 -8.67 17.24 14.09
N TYR A 314 -7.90 17.40 13.01
CA TYR A 314 -6.49 17.72 13.10
C TYR A 314 -6.26 19.00 13.93
N SER A 315 -5.29 18.90 14.85
CA SER A 315 -4.80 20.00 15.68
C SER A 315 -3.29 19.83 15.86
N ALA A 316 -2.52 20.84 15.46
CA ALA A 316 -1.06 20.81 15.55
C ALA A 316 -0.58 20.57 17.00
N SER A 317 -1.24 21.16 18.00
CA SER A 317 -0.89 20.99 19.41
C SER A 317 -1.15 19.56 19.90
N ASP A 318 -2.26 18.96 19.48
CA ASP A 318 -2.64 17.61 19.90
C ASP A 318 -1.72 16.58 19.27
N VAL A 319 -1.42 16.74 17.97
CA VAL A 319 -0.45 15.90 17.27
C VAL A 319 0.93 16.00 17.91
N ARG A 320 1.42 17.22 18.18
CA ARG A 320 2.73 17.39 18.82
C ARG A 320 2.79 16.75 20.21
N LYS A 321 1.70 16.86 20.99
CA LYS A 321 1.61 16.21 22.30
C LYS A 321 1.70 14.69 22.16
N GLU A 322 0.91 14.10 21.26
CA GLU A 322 0.89 12.66 21.07
C GLU A 322 2.23 12.13 20.54
N VAL A 323 2.91 12.86 19.65
CA VAL A 323 4.27 12.52 19.18
C VAL A 323 5.28 12.61 20.31
N ASN A 324 5.24 13.66 21.16
CA ASN A 324 6.12 13.75 22.34
C ASN A 324 5.91 12.58 23.32
N ASP A 325 4.67 12.12 23.49
CA ASP A 325 4.36 10.96 24.32
C ASP A 325 4.95 9.66 23.71
N ILE A 326 4.91 9.51 22.38
CA ILE A 326 5.60 8.40 21.69
C ILE A 326 7.12 8.52 21.88
N ASP A 327 7.69 9.70 21.61
CA ASP A 327 9.12 9.97 21.72
C ASP A 327 9.65 9.59 23.11
N SER A 328 8.94 9.98 24.17
CA SER A 328 9.31 9.67 25.57
C SER A 328 9.33 8.17 25.87
N ASN A 329 8.51 7.37 25.17
CA ASN A 329 8.50 5.92 25.31
C ASN A 329 9.54 5.22 24.41
N LYS A 330 9.98 5.87 23.33
CA LYS A 330 10.91 5.28 22.35
C LYS A 330 12.36 5.68 22.57
N CYS A 331 12.59 6.87 23.09
CA CYS A 331 13.91 7.43 23.36
C CYS A 331 14.42 6.96 24.73
N VAL A 332 14.74 5.66 24.84
CA VAL A 332 15.20 4.97 26.08
C VAL A 332 16.61 4.45 25.98
#